data_AF-A0A1I3JNL2-F1
#
_entry.id   AF-A0A1I3JNL2-F1
#
_cell.length_a   1.000
_cell.length_b   1.000
_cell.length_c   1.000
_cell.angle_alpha   90.00
_cell.angle_beta   90.00
_cell.angle_gamma   90.00
#
_symmetry.space_group_name_H-M   'P 1'
#
loop_
_entity.id
_entity.type
_entity.pdbx_description
1 polymer ?
#
loop_
_entity_poly.entity_id
_entity_poly.type
_entity_poly.pdbx_seq_one_letter_code
_entity_poly.pdbx_strand_id
1 'polypeptide(L)'
;MDTLSPPKHARWPYISTGHLPEAGTVQDLVREAHARFRSNNEGENSKVYPTLERAPSDLFGVCIADTSGQIYAAGDTDYEFTIMSVSKPFVFALICDVIGPEEARDKLGANATGLAFNSLGAVEKTPDGRTNPMVNAGAIATTSLVPGASGADKWKFIRDGLSKFAGRTLLLNEEVYASASATNFRNRGLARLLQSYDRIYSHPKEATDLYTRQCSLNVCARDLAVMGATLADGGVNPLTRQRVVDVSVCHYTLAVMATAGLYETSGDWLYDIGLPGKSGVGGGIVAVSPGKGGFGTFAPRLDAAGNSVKGQLAAKFLSQNLGMDLFVSNAET
;
A
#
# COMPACT_ATOMS: atom_id res chain seq x y z
N MET A 1 29.43 26.21 -4.52
CA MET A 1 28.85 26.65 -3.23
C MET A 1 27.99 25.50 -2.74
N ASP A 2 28.46 24.83 -1.71
CA ASP A 2 27.92 23.59 -1.19
C ASP A 2 26.78 23.93 -0.19
N THR A 3 25.54 23.98 -0.67
CA THR A 3 24.38 24.46 0.10
C THR A 3 23.56 23.34 0.75
N LEU A 4 24.11 22.13 0.85
CA LEU A 4 23.38 20.95 1.35
C LEU A 4 24.05 20.24 2.53
N SER A 5 24.95 20.90 3.25
CA SER A 5 25.36 20.40 4.56
C SER A 5 24.25 20.69 5.58
N PRO A 6 23.56 19.68 6.16
CA PRO A 6 22.56 19.93 7.19
C PRO A 6 23.23 20.59 8.41
N PRO A 7 22.55 21.49 9.14
CA PRO A 7 23.13 22.15 10.30
C PRO A 7 23.61 21.12 11.32
N LYS A 8 24.82 21.30 11.86
CA LYS A 8 25.46 20.40 12.85
C LYS A 8 24.66 20.18 14.15
N HIS A 9 23.54 20.87 14.32
CA HIS A 9 22.60 20.77 15.44
C HIS A 9 21.13 20.60 15.05
N ALA A 10 20.81 20.40 13.76
CA ALA A 10 19.45 20.09 13.36
C ALA A 10 19.14 18.63 13.72
N ARG A 11 18.71 18.40 14.97
CA ARG A 11 17.66 17.39 15.19
C ARG A 11 16.57 17.77 14.19
N TRP A 12 16.24 16.86 13.28
CA TRP A 12 15.23 17.10 12.24
C TRP A 12 14.06 17.88 12.84
N PRO A 13 13.54 18.94 12.19
CA PRO A 13 12.39 19.65 12.74
C PRO A 13 11.27 18.62 12.92
N TYR A 14 10.98 18.31 14.18
CA TYR A 14 9.91 17.40 14.55
C TYR A 14 8.60 18.10 14.18
N ILE A 15 7.94 17.62 13.11
CA ILE A 15 6.61 18.06 12.73
C ILE A 15 5.64 17.07 13.39
N SER A 16 4.97 17.50 14.46
CA SER A 16 3.86 16.75 15.03
C SER A 16 2.60 17.03 14.21
N THR A 17 2.00 15.98 13.66
CA THR A 17 0.68 16.03 13.03
C THR A 17 -0.45 15.89 14.06
N GLY A 18 -0.11 15.81 15.35
CA GLY A 18 -1.03 15.56 16.47
C GLY A 18 -1.19 14.07 16.79
N HIS A 19 -2.16 13.75 17.65
CA HIS A 19 -2.52 12.38 18.04
C HIS A 19 -3.95 12.06 17.59
N LEU A 20 -4.31 10.78 17.58
CA LEU A 20 -5.72 10.39 17.50
C LEU A 20 -6.48 10.87 18.75
N PRO A 21 -7.82 11.00 18.67
CA PRO A 21 -8.67 11.21 19.84
C PRO A 21 -8.50 10.11 20.91
N GLU A 22 -9.18 10.27 22.03
CA GLU A 22 -9.20 9.24 23.09
C GLU A 22 -9.66 7.88 22.55
N ALA A 23 -9.08 6.80 23.07
CA ALA A 23 -9.29 5.42 22.62
C ALA A 23 -10.77 5.03 22.50
N GLY A 24 -11.61 5.48 23.45
CA GLY A 24 -13.06 5.26 23.41
C GLY A 24 -13.71 5.90 22.17
N THR A 25 -13.39 7.16 21.89
CA THR A 25 -13.85 7.89 20.71
C THR A 25 -13.40 7.24 19.42
N VAL A 26 -12.15 6.78 19.33
CA VAL A 26 -11.65 6.07 18.14
C VAL A 26 -12.43 4.77 17.91
N GLN A 27 -12.64 3.97 18.96
CA GLN A 27 -13.38 2.72 18.88
C GLN A 27 -14.85 2.92 18.48
N ASP A 28 -15.51 3.96 19.00
CA ASP A 28 -16.89 4.30 18.69
C ASP A 28 -17.03 4.75 17.22
N LEU A 29 -16.14 5.60 16.73
CA LEU A 29 -16.14 6.03 15.33
C LEU A 29 -15.85 4.87 14.36
N VAL A 30 -14.96 3.93 14.72
CA VAL A 30 -14.73 2.71 13.92
C VAL A 30 -15.98 1.84 13.85
N ARG A 31 -16.71 1.68 14.97
CA ARG A 31 -17.99 0.96 14.99
C ARG A 31 -19.06 1.67 14.17
N GLU A 32 -19.12 3.00 14.25
CA GLU A 32 -20.06 3.80 13.47
C GLU A 32 -19.77 3.69 11.97
N ALA A 33 -18.52 3.82 11.55
CA ALA A 33 -18.11 3.65 10.15
C ALA A 33 -18.56 2.28 9.60
N HIS A 34 -18.29 1.20 10.36
CA HIS A 34 -18.74 -0.14 9.99
C HIS A 34 -20.28 -0.22 9.91
N ALA A 35 -21.00 0.23 10.94
CA ALA A 35 -22.46 0.16 11.02
C ALA A 35 -23.15 0.98 9.92
N ARG A 36 -22.59 2.13 9.55
CA ARG A 36 -23.13 3.04 8.53
C ARG A 36 -23.03 2.47 7.12
N PHE A 37 -21.94 1.75 6.82
CA PHE A 37 -21.64 1.29 5.46
C PHE A 37 -21.82 -0.22 5.24
N ARG A 38 -22.05 -1.03 6.29
CA ARG A 38 -22.22 -2.50 6.17
C ARG A 38 -23.31 -2.94 5.20
N SER A 39 -24.39 -2.17 5.06
CA SER A 39 -25.51 -2.48 4.17
C SER A 39 -25.34 -1.96 2.74
N ASN A 40 -24.28 -1.19 2.45
CA ASN A 40 -24.02 -0.73 1.09
C ASN A 40 -23.69 -1.94 0.20
N ASN A 41 -24.50 -2.11 -0.83
CA ASN A 41 -24.44 -3.22 -1.76
C ASN A 41 -24.16 -2.72 -3.20
N GLU A 42 -23.32 -1.70 -3.36
CA GLU A 42 -22.83 -1.25 -4.66
C GLU A 42 -21.52 -1.95 -5.06
N GLY A 43 -21.16 -1.85 -6.33
CA GLY A 43 -19.95 -2.46 -6.89
C GLY A 43 -20.05 -3.97 -7.12
N GLU A 44 -18.97 -4.60 -7.54
CA GLU A 44 -18.92 -6.05 -7.80
C GLU A 44 -17.60 -6.65 -7.32
N ASN A 45 -17.59 -7.94 -6.99
CA ASN A 45 -16.34 -8.64 -6.70
C ASN A 45 -15.44 -8.63 -7.95
N SER A 46 -14.12 -8.67 -7.72
CA SER A 46 -13.16 -8.70 -8.82
C SER A 46 -13.24 -10.00 -9.62
N LYS A 47 -13.36 -9.86 -10.94
CA LYS A 47 -13.35 -10.96 -11.91
C LYS A 47 -11.95 -11.22 -12.48
N VAL A 48 -10.92 -10.60 -11.91
CA VAL A 48 -9.53 -10.74 -12.38
C VAL A 48 -9.03 -12.18 -12.22
N TYR A 49 -9.39 -12.83 -11.10
CA TYR A 49 -9.11 -14.25 -10.86
C TYR A 49 -10.37 -14.94 -10.32
N PRO A 50 -10.66 -16.20 -10.69
CA PRO A 50 -11.81 -16.94 -10.19
C PRO A 50 -11.92 -17.02 -8.65
N THR A 51 -10.79 -16.96 -7.93
CA THR A 51 -10.79 -16.99 -6.47
C THR A 51 -11.26 -15.67 -5.84
N LEU A 52 -11.03 -14.53 -6.50
CA LEU A 52 -11.50 -13.23 -6.01
C LEU A 52 -13.01 -13.05 -6.22
N GLU A 53 -13.53 -13.59 -7.33
CA GLU A 53 -14.97 -13.55 -7.63
C GLU A 53 -15.80 -14.30 -6.57
N ARG A 54 -15.25 -15.41 -6.05
CA ARG A 54 -15.88 -16.27 -5.04
C ARG A 54 -15.84 -15.73 -3.60
N ALA A 55 -15.17 -14.60 -3.34
CA ALA A 55 -15.13 -14.04 -1.99
C ALA A 55 -16.56 -13.68 -1.51
N PRO A 56 -16.96 -13.98 -0.25
CA PRO A 56 -18.29 -13.62 0.23
C PRO A 56 -18.52 -12.11 0.17
N SER A 57 -19.47 -11.65 -0.65
CA SER A 57 -19.63 -10.23 -1.01
C SER A 57 -20.06 -9.31 0.13
N ASP A 58 -20.57 -9.89 1.22
CA ASP A 58 -21.09 -9.19 2.39
C ASP A 58 -20.01 -8.83 3.42
N LEU A 59 -18.83 -9.46 3.35
CA LEU A 59 -17.71 -9.21 4.25
C LEU A 59 -17.34 -7.73 4.33
N PHE A 60 -17.13 -7.25 5.54
CA PHE A 60 -16.69 -5.89 5.80
C PHE A 60 -15.91 -5.79 7.10
N GLY A 61 -14.60 -5.57 7.01
CA GLY A 61 -13.73 -5.30 8.15
C GLY A 61 -13.19 -3.88 8.11
N VAL A 62 -13.22 -3.17 9.23
CA VAL A 62 -12.66 -1.83 9.41
C VAL A 62 -11.73 -1.82 10.61
N CYS A 63 -10.49 -1.37 10.43
CA CYS A 63 -9.48 -1.35 11.48
C CYS A 63 -8.64 -0.06 11.45
N ILE A 64 -8.37 0.49 12.63
CA ILE A 64 -7.35 1.51 12.88
C ILE A 64 -6.30 0.90 13.80
N ALA A 65 -5.02 1.12 13.49
CA ALA A 65 -3.91 0.84 14.37
C ALA A 65 -3.17 2.15 14.62
N ASP A 66 -3.02 2.56 15.88
CA ASP A 66 -2.26 3.77 16.21
C ASP A 66 -0.76 3.48 16.35
N THR A 67 0.05 4.53 16.39
CA THR A 67 1.52 4.43 16.54
C THR A 67 1.94 3.88 17.91
N SER A 68 1.05 3.86 18.91
CA SER A 68 1.29 3.23 20.22
C SER A 68 1.05 1.72 20.23
N GLY A 69 0.40 1.18 19.19
CA GLY A 69 0.05 -0.24 19.07
C GLY A 69 -1.37 -0.58 19.51
N GLN A 70 -2.21 0.40 19.84
CA GLN A 70 -3.63 0.12 20.10
C GLN A 70 -4.35 -0.14 18.78
N ILE A 71 -5.25 -1.12 18.82
CA ILE A 71 -6.03 -1.56 17.67
C ILE A 71 -7.51 -1.33 17.95
N TYR A 72 -8.17 -0.65 17.02
CA TYR A 72 -9.60 -0.36 17.04
C TYR A 72 -10.25 -1.01 15.83
N ALA A 73 -11.22 -1.89 16.05
CA ALA A 73 -11.73 -2.78 15.02
C ALA A 73 -13.25 -2.91 15.06
N ALA A 74 -13.86 -3.14 13.90
CA ALA A 74 -15.27 -3.53 13.75
C ALA A 74 -15.48 -4.40 12.50
N GLY A 75 -16.32 -5.43 12.62
CA GLY A 75 -16.66 -6.35 11.52
C GLY A 75 -15.61 -7.45 11.29
N ASP A 76 -15.48 -7.89 10.04
CA ASP A 76 -14.70 -9.06 9.60
C ASP A 76 -13.18 -8.78 9.52
N THR A 77 -12.61 -8.19 10.57
CA THR A 77 -11.24 -7.65 10.53
C THR A 77 -10.13 -8.68 10.45
N ASP A 78 -10.41 -9.92 10.87
CA ASP A 78 -9.46 -11.03 10.89
C ASP A 78 -9.68 -12.01 9.71
N TYR A 79 -10.62 -11.74 8.80
CA TYR A 79 -10.80 -12.53 7.58
C TYR A 79 -9.57 -12.39 6.68
N GLU A 80 -8.96 -13.51 6.30
CA GLU A 80 -7.78 -13.50 5.42
C GLU A 80 -8.17 -13.40 3.94
N PHE A 81 -7.52 -12.48 3.24
CA PHE A 81 -7.60 -12.28 1.80
C PHE A 81 -6.20 -12.00 1.23
N THR A 82 -6.02 -12.14 -0.07
CA THR A 82 -4.71 -11.85 -0.68
C THR A 82 -4.46 -10.35 -0.80
N ILE A 83 -3.26 -9.90 -0.41
CA ILE A 83 -2.87 -8.49 -0.32
C ILE A 83 -2.92 -7.74 -1.66
N MET A 84 -2.76 -8.44 -2.79
CA MET A 84 -2.80 -7.85 -4.13
C MET A 84 -1.87 -6.61 -4.25
N SER A 85 -2.31 -5.58 -4.99
CA SER A 85 -1.57 -4.32 -5.19
C SER A 85 -1.30 -3.55 -3.89
N VAL A 86 -1.89 -3.90 -2.75
CA VAL A 86 -1.55 -3.27 -1.45
C VAL A 86 -0.13 -3.60 -1.01
N SER A 87 0.47 -4.68 -1.53
CA SER A 87 1.88 -5.04 -1.27
C SER A 87 2.89 -4.02 -1.82
N LYS A 88 2.54 -3.31 -2.90
CA LYS A 88 3.45 -2.44 -3.67
C LYS A 88 4.16 -1.37 -2.84
N PRO A 89 3.48 -0.52 -2.04
CA PRO A 89 4.15 0.49 -1.24
C PRO A 89 5.14 -0.09 -0.25
N PHE A 90 4.83 -1.24 0.36
CA PHE A 90 5.71 -1.88 1.34
C PHE A 90 6.95 -2.49 0.69
N VAL A 91 6.79 -3.09 -0.51
CA VAL A 91 7.94 -3.59 -1.27
C VAL A 91 8.78 -2.44 -1.80
N PHE A 92 8.16 -1.34 -2.23
CA PHE A 92 8.89 -0.10 -2.55
C PHE A 92 9.68 0.42 -1.35
N ALA A 93 9.08 0.45 -0.15
CA ALA A 93 9.78 0.87 1.06
C ALA A 93 11.02 -0.01 1.32
N LEU A 94 10.88 -1.35 1.25
CA LEU A 94 12.02 -2.27 1.43
C LEU A 94 13.13 -2.03 0.41
N ILE A 95 12.80 -1.77 -0.86
CA ILE A 95 13.80 -1.52 -1.91
C ILE A 95 14.44 -0.14 -1.73
N CYS A 96 13.64 0.88 -1.45
CA CYS A 96 14.11 2.24 -1.19
C CYS A 96 15.06 2.29 0.02
N ASP A 97 14.83 1.46 1.04
CA ASP A 97 15.73 1.31 2.20
C ASP A 97 17.08 0.67 1.83
N VAL A 98 17.09 -0.20 0.81
CA VAL A 98 18.31 -0.88 0.34
C VAL A 98 19.16 0.00 -0.57
N ILE A 99 18.55 0.68 -1.54
CA ILE A 99 19.27 1.43 -2.59
C ILE A 99 19.26 2.94 -2.39
N GLY A 100 18.50 3.43 -1.42
CA GLY A 100 18.31 4.86 -1.18
C GLY A 100 17.26 5.51 -2.10
N PRO A 101 16.69 6.64 -1.69
CA PRO A 101 15.57 7.28 -2.36
C PRO A 101 15.92 7.90 -3.72
N GLU A 102 17.14 8.39 -3.89
CA GLU A 102 17.60 8.98 -5.16
C GLU A 102 17.68 7.90 -6.24
N GLU A 103 18.37 6.79 -5.96
CA GLU A 103 18.49 5.67 -6.90
C GLU A 103 17.12 5.04 -7.18
N ALA A 104 16.27 4.90 -6.16
CA ALA A 104 14.90 4.40 -6.34
C ALA A 104 14.09 5.29 -7.29
N ARG A 105 14.15 6.62 -7.11
CA ARG A 105 13.47 7.58 -8.00
C ARG A 105 14.03 7.52 -9.41
N ASP A 106 15.34 7.44 -9.56
CA ASP A 106 16.00 7.41 -10.88
C ASP A 106 15.68 6.14 -11.66
N LYS A 107 15.51 5.02 -10.96
CA LYS A 107 15.13 3.75 -11.58
C LYS A 107 13.64 3.63 -11.86
N LEU A 108 12.78 4.05 -10.92
CA LEU A 108 11.36 3.68 -10.91
C LEU A 108 10.42 4.83 -11.29
N GLY A 109 10.83 6.07 -11.06
CA GLY A 109 9.96 7.25 -11.12
C GLY A 109 9.05 7.38 -9.87
N ALA A 110 8.28 8.47 -9.81
CA ALA A 110 7.40 8.80 -8.69
C ALA A 110 6.08 9.48 -9.11
N ASN A 111 5.94 9.82 -10.39
CA ASN A 111 4.83 10.61 -10.89
C ASN A 111 3.64 9.73 -11.27
N ALA A 112 2.44 10.25 -11.09
CA ALA A 112 1.23 9.63 -11.64
C ALA A 112 1.33 9.50 -13.16
N THR A 113 0.84 8.39 -13.71
CA THR A 113 0.88 8.12 -15.16
C THR A 113 -0.28 8.78 -15.91
N GLY A 114 -1.38 9.07 -15.21
CA GLY A 114 -2.65 9.50 -15.80
C GLY A 114 -3.32 8.42 -16.66
N LEU A 115 -2.92 7.15 -16.49
CA LEU A 115 -3.40 5.99 -17.25
C LEU A 115 -3.67 4.82 -16.29
N ALA A 116 -4.43 3.84 -16.77
CA ALA A 116 -4.72 2.63 -16.02
C ALA A 116 -3.47 1.94 -15.48
N PHE A 117 -3.61 1.35 -14.29
CA PHE A 117 -2.51 0.78 -13.51
C PHE A 117 -1.73 -0.34 -14.21
N ASN A 118 -2.33 -0.97 -15.23
CA ASN A 118 -1.74 -2.04 -16.04
C ASN A 118 -1.50 -1.61 -17.50
N SER A 119 -1.56 -0.32 -17.80
CA SER A 119 -1.39 0.21 -19.16
C SER A 119 0.05 0.07 -19.65
N LEU A 120 0.25 -0.54 -20.83
CA LEU A 120 1.56 -0.53 -21.49
C LEU A 120 1.92 0.89 -21.97
N GLY A 121 0.92 1.67 -22.39
CA GLY A 121 1.11 3.05 -22.83
C GLY A 121 1.68 3.96 -21.74
N ALA A 122 1.57 3.59 -20.46
CA ALA A 122 2.24 4.32 -19.38
C ALA A 122 3.77 4.21 -19.46
N VAL A 123 4.30 3.06 -19.91
CA VAL A 123 5.73 2.85 -20.16
C VAL A 123 6.13 3.53 -21.46
N GLU A 124 5.33 3.41 -22.52
CA GLU A 124 5.67 3.96 -23.84
C GLU A 124 5.64 5.50 -23.88
N LYS A 125 4.81 6.13 -23.04
CA LYS A 125 4.66 7.59 -22.97
C LYS A 125 5.91 8.29 -22.41
N THR A 126 6.71 7.61 -21.59
CA THR A 126 7.93 8.18 -21.02
C THR A 126 9.14 7.76 -21.85
N PRO A 127 10.03 8.69 -22.27
CA PRO A 127 11.18 8.35 -23.11
C PRO A 127 12.11 7.29 -22.49
N ASP A 128 12.12 7.20 -21.17
CA ASP A 128 12.96 6.29 -20.40
C ASP A 128 12.20 5.12 -19.78
N GLY A 129 10.92 4.90 -20.14
CA GLY A 129 10.10 3.80 -19.67
C GLY A 129 9.68 3.86 -18.19
N ARG A 130 10.04 4.92 -17.46
CA ARG A 130 9.72 5.05 -16.03
C ARG A 130 8.25 5.36 -15.81
N THR A 131 7.71 4.87 -14.70
CA THR A 131 6.34 5.14 -14.26
C THR A 131 6.34 5.56 -12.79
N ASN A 132 5.83 4.70 -11.91
CA ASN A 132 5.96 4.79 -10.46
C ASN A 132 5.76 3.40 -9.83
N PRO A 133 6.22 3.18 -8.59
CA PRO A 133 6.09 1.90 -7.88
C PRO A 133 4.65 1.40 -7.61
N MET A 134 3.61 2.23 -7.79
CA MET A 134 2.22 1.88 -7.45
C MET A 134 1.44 1.29 -8.63
N VAL A 135 1.89 1.53 -9.86
CA VAL A 135 1.38 0.85 -11.08
C VAL A 135 2.12 -0.46 -11.33
N ASN A 136 1.55 -1.37 -12.11
CA ASN A 136 2.12 -2.71 -12.29
C ASN A 136 3.53 -2.68 -12.90
N ALA A 137 3.77 -1.81 -13.88
CA ALA A 137 5.08 -1.70 -14.52
C ALA A 137 6.17 -1.33 -13.50
N GLY A 138 5.99 -0.21 -12.78
CA GLY A 138 6.95 0.19 -11.76
C GLY A 138 7.03 -0.77 -10.58
N ALA A 139 5.95 -1.46 -10.20
CA ALA A 139 6.00 -2.49 -9.16
C ALA A 139 6.81 -3.73 -9.59
N ILE A 140 6.70 -4.17 -10.85
CA ILE A 140 7.52 -5.25 -11.41
C ILE A 140 8.99 -4.80 -11.48
N ALA A 141 9.25 -3.56 -11.92
CA ALA A 141 10.60 -2.98 -11.91
C ALA A 141 11.16 -2.89 -10.47
N THR A 142 10.35 -2.49 -9.49
CA THR A 142 10.70 -2.47 -8.06
C THR A 142 11.07 -3.88 -7.58
N THR A 143 10.23 -4.87 -7.89
CA THR A 143 10.47 -6.27 -7.51
C THR A 143 11.75 -6.82 -8.15
N SER A 144 12.11 -6.34 -9.34
CA SER A 144 13.33 -6.76 -10.03
C SER A 144 14.63 -6.27 -9.36
N LEU A 145 14.54 -5.28 -8.45
CA LEU A 145 15.65 -4.76 -7.63
C LEU A 145 15.85 -5.53 -6.32
N VAL A 146 15.01 -6.51 -6.02
CA VAL A 146 15.10 -7.28 -4.78
C VAL A 146 16.47 -7.97 -4.66
N PRO A 147 17.21 -7.73 -3.56
CA PRO A 147 18.53 -8.34 -3.37
C PRO A 147 18.40 -9.84 -3.05
N GLY A 148 19.42 -10.61 -3.41
CA GLY A 148 19.50 -12.03 -3.10
C GLY A 148 20.32 -12.80 -4.16
N ALA A 149 21.03 -13.84 -3.72
CA ALA A 149 21.86 -14.66 -4.60
C ALA A 149 21.03 -15.65 -5.44
N SER A 150 19.88 -16.07 -4.92
CA SER A 150 18.94 -16.97 -5.59
C SER A 150 17.51 -16.42 -5.57
N GLY A 151 16.64 -16.97 -6.43
CA GLY A 151 15.20 -16.65 -6.40
C GLY A 151 14.54 -16.97 -5.05
N ALA A 152 15.06 -17.96 -4.31
CA ALA A 152 14.59 -18.29 -2.97
C ALA A 152 14.97 -17.21 -1.94
N ASP A 153 16.19 -16.67 -2.03
CA ASP A 153 16.64 -15.58 -1.15
C ASP A 153 15.85 -14.29 -1.41
N LYS A 154 15.61 -13.98 -2.69
CA LYS A 154 14.79 -12.84 -3.10
C LYS A 154 13.35 -12.97 -2.60
N TRP A 155 12.75 -14.16 -2.74
CA TRP A 155 11.42 -14.42 -2.22
C TRP A 155 11.37 -14.29 -0.69
N LYS A 156 12.37 -14.84 0.00
CA LYS A 156 12.49 -14.70 1.46
C LYS A 156 12.59 -13.23 1.88
N PHE A 157 13.37 -12.41 1.18
CA PHE A 157 13.47 -10.97 1.45
C PHE A 157 12.10 -10.28 1.39
N ILE A 158 11.33 -10.54 0.32
CA ILE A 158 9.99 -9.95 0.14
C ILE A 158 9.04 -10.42 1.25
N ARG A 159 8.90 -11.73 1.45
CA ARG A 159 7.95 -12.29 2.41
C ARG A 159 8.28 -11.87 3.84
N ASP A 160 9.54 -11.93 4.22
CA ASP A 160 9.96 -11.57 5.59
C ASP A 160 9.79 -10.06 5.82
N GLY A 161 10.10 -9.22 4.83
CA GLY A 161 9.89 -7.77 4.93
C GLY A 161 8.41 -7.41 5.08
N LEU A 162 7.53 -7.98 4.26
CA LEU A 162 6.08 -7.80 4.38
C LEU A 162 5.54 -8.35 5.71
N SER A 163 6.08 -9.47 6.19
CA SER A 163 5.75 -10.03 7.51
C SER A 163 6.16 -9.11 8.66
N LYS A 164 7.32 -8.44 8.57
CA LYS A 164 7.75 -7.44 9.55
C LYS A 164 6.81 -6.24 9.58
N PHE A 165 6.34 -5.76 8.43
CA PHE A 165 5.32 -4.70 8.38
C PHE A 165 4.02 -5.15 9.05
N ALA A 166 3.56 -6.39 8.82
CA ALA A 166 2.33 -6.90 9.41
C ALA A 166 2.47 -7.27 10.90
N GLY A 167 3.69 -7.44 11.41
CA GLY A 167 3.94 -7.91 12.77
C GLY A 167 3.70 -9.41 12.97
N ARG A 168 3.49 -10.17 11.88
CA ARG A 168 3.30 -11.63 11.88
C ARG A 168 3.78 -12.24 10.56
N THR A 169 4.04 -13.54 10.55
CA THR A 169 4.36 -14.25 9.30
C THR A 169 3.17 -14.28 8.35
N LEU A 170 3.37 -13.78 7.14
CA LEU A 170 2.40 -13.85 6.05
C LEU A 170 2.61 -15.12 5.22
N LEU A 171 1.53 -15.84 4.94
CA LEU A 171 1.54 -17.10 4.20
C LEU A 171 1.16 -16.86 2.74
N LEU A 172 1.78 -17.63 1.84
CA LEU A 172 1.44 -17.60 0.42
C LEU A 172 0.14 -18.36 0.20
N ASN A 173 -0.80 -17.72 -0.50
CA ASN A 173 -2.01 -18.36 -0.98
C ASN A 173 -1.71 -19.09 -2.29
N GLU A 174 -1.42 -20.39 -2.21
CA GLU A 174 -1.02 -21.21 -3.36
C GLU A 174 -2.10 -21.27 -4.45
N GLU A 175 -3.38 -21.25 -4.09
CA GLU A 175 -4.49 -21.26 -5.04
C GLU A 175 -4.51 -19.97 -5.87
N VAL A 176 -4.46 -18.81 -5.21
CA VAL A 176 -4.42 -17.51 -5.89
C VAL A 176 -3.11 -17.36 -6.67
N TYR A 177 -1.98 -17.80 -6.12
CA TYR A 177 -0.70 -17.76 -6.82
C TYR A 177 -0.73 -18.60 -8.10
N ALA A 178 -1.25 -19.83 -8.07
CA ALA A 178 -1.40 -20.68 -9.25
C ALA A 178 -2.33 -20.04 -10.29
N SER A 179 -3.49 -19.52 -9.84
CA SER A 179 -4.48 -18.86 -10.72
C SER A 179 -3.91 -17.60 -11.38
N ALA A 180 -3.26 -16.74 -10.61
CA ALA A 180 -2.64 -15.52 -11.10
C ALA A 180 -1.47 -15.84 -12.02
N SER A 181 -0.63 -16.82 -11.67
CA SER A 181 0.50 -17.24 -12.49
C SER A 181 0.05 -17.77 -13.84
N ALA A 182 -1.07 -18.50 -13.92
CA ALA A 182 -1.59 -19.00 -15.18
C ALA A 182 -2.10 -17.89 -16.12
N THR A 183 -2.52 -16.75 -15.59
CA THR A 183 -3.28 -15.72 -16.32
C THR A 183 -2.62 -14.33 -16.38
N ASN A 184 -1.47 -14.12 -15.73
CA ASN A 184 -0.75 -12.84 -15.66
C ASN A 184 -0.05 -12.39 -16.97
N PHE A 185 -0.59 -12.74 -18.15
CA PHE A 185 -0.02 -12.42 -19.46
C PHE A 185 0.32 -10.94 -19.63
N ARG A 186 -0.54 -10.05 -19.12
CA ARG A 186 -0.33 -8.60 -19.15
C ARG A 186 0.94 -8.20 -18.38
N ASN A 187 1.17 -8.78 -17.20
CA ASN A 187 2.37 -8.50 -16.40
C ASN A 187 3.63 -9.06 -17.08
N ARG A 188 3.55 -10.24 -17.72
CA ARG A 188 4.64 -10.78 -18.53
C ARG A 188 4.98 -9.86 -19.71
N GLY A 189 3.97 -9.30 -20.36
CA GLY A 189 4.11 -8.29 -21.41
C GLY A 189 4.80 -7.03 -20.90
N LEU A 190 4.34 -6.48 -19.77
CA LEU A 190 4.98 -5.33 -19.12
C LEU A 190 6.44 -5.60 -18.77
N ALA A 191 6.78 -6.79 -18.25
CA ALA A 191 8.15 -7.14 -17.92
C ALA A 191 9.06 -7.20 -19.15
N ARG A 192 8.55 -7.66 -20.30
CA ARG A 192 9.27 -7.63 -21.59
C ARG A 192 9.40 -6.22 -22.16
N LEU A 193 8.37 -5.40 -22.01
CA LEU A 193 8.44 -4.00 -22.40
C LEU A 193 9.47 -3.25 -21.56
N LEU A 194 9.46 -3.40 -20.23
CA LEU A 194 10.49 -2.81 -19.36
C LEU A 194 11.91 -3.28 -19.74
N GLN A 195 12.05 -4.53 -20.19
CA GLN A 195 13.33 -5.03 -20.71
C GLN A 195 13.82 -4.26 -21.93
N SER A 196 12.94 -3.83 -22.84
CA SER A 196 13.37 -3.05 -24.02
C SER A 196 13.75 -1.61 -23.68
N TYR A 197 13.43 -1.13 -22.48
CA TYR A 197 13.77 0.20 -21.97
C TYR A 197 14.89 0.17 -20.91
N ASP A 198 15.51 -0.98 -20.65
CA ASP A 198 16.48 -1.17 -19.56
C ASP A 198 15.94 -0.76 -18.16
N ARG A 199 14.63 -0.97 -17.95
CA ARG A 199 13.89 -0.69 -16.70
C ARG A 199 13.47 -1.94 -15.93
N ILE A 200 14.22 -3.02 -16.11
CA ILE A 200 14.08 -4.25 -15.32
C ILE A 200 15.48 -4.77 -14.96
N TYR A 201 15.69 -5.01 -13.67
CA TYR A 201 17.02 -5.12 -13.07
C TYR A 201 17.35 -6.56 -12.65
N SER A 202 16.89 -7.52 -13.46
CA SER A 202 16.11 -8.70 -13.10
C SER A 202 15.84 -9.51 -14.37
N HIS A 203 15.95 -10.84 -14.39
CA HIS A 203 15.39 -11.57 -15.52
C HIS A 203 13.86 -11.38 -15.51
N PRO A 204 13.21 -10.96 -16.62
CA PRO A 204 11.80 -10.57 -16.62
C PRO A 204 10.84 -11.64 -16.05
N LYS A 205 11.14 -12.92 -16.32
CA LYS A 205 10.37 -14.05 -15.78
C LYS A 205 10.47 -14.14 -14.26
N GLU A 206 11.65 -13.92 -13.68
CA GLU A 206 11.87 -13.97 -12.23
C GLU A 206 11.15 -12.81 -11.53
N ALA A 207 11.33 -11.58 -12.03
CA ALA A 207 10.65 -10.41 -11.48
C ALA A 207 9.12 -10.55 -11.52
N THR A 208 8.58 -11.08 -12.64
CA THR A 208 7.13 -11.34 -12.76
C THR A 208 6.65 -12.41 -11.79
N ASP A 209 7.42 -13.48 -11.59
CA ASP A 209 7.07 -14.55 -10.64
C ASP A 209 7.05 -14.04 -9.20
N LEU A 210 8.12 -13.36 -8.76
CA LEU A 210 8.21 -12.75 -7.44
C LEU A 210 7.09 -11.73 -7.19
N TYR A 211 6.78 -10.89 -8.19
CA TYR A 211 5.68 -9.94 -8.11
C TYR A 211 4.32 -10.64 -8.01
N THR A 212 4.16 -11.81 -8.64
CA THR A 212 2.92 -12.57 -8.52
C THR A 212 2.81 -13.19 -7.13
N ARG A 213 3.90 -13.78 -6.60
CA ARG A 213 3.95 -14.34 -5.24
C ARG A 213 3.66 -13.30 -4.17
N GLN A 214 4.23 -12.10 -4.26
CA GLN A 214 3.98 -11.05 -3.26
C GLN A 214 2.52 -10.61 -3.23
N CYS A 215 1.86 -10.55 -4.40
CA CYS A 215 0.43 -10.19 -4.49
C CYS A 215 -0.48 -11.28 -3.90
N SER A 216 0.02 -12.52 -3.81
CA SER A 216 -0.71 -13.68 -3.32
C SER A 216 -0.47 -13.98 -1.84
N LEU A 217 0.17 -13.10 -1.06
CA LEU A 217 0.27 -13.27 0.39
C LEU A 217 -1.07 -12.97 1.07
N ASN A 218 -1.47 -13.81 2.02
CA ASN A 218 -2.65 -13.58 2.86
C ASN A 218 -2.38 -12.47 3.88
N VAL A 219 -3.34 -11.58 4.03
CA VAL A 219 -3.44 -10.54 5.06
C VAL A 219 -4.89 -10.40 5.51
N CYS A 220 -5.13 -9.71 6.61
CA CYS A 220 -6.45 -9.26 7.04
C CYS A 220 -6.51 -7.72 7.19
N ALA A 221 -7.68 -7.16 7.49
CA ALA A 221 -7.82 -5.71 7.66
C ALA A 221 -6.96 -5.18 8.83
N ARG A 222 -6.82 -5.98 9.90
CA ARG A 222 -5.91 -5.68 11.01
C ARG A 222 -4.46 -5.59 10.55
N ASP A 223 -3.99 -6.54 9.74
CA ASP A 223 -2.62 -6.50 9.22
C ASP A 223 -2.39 -5.22 8.41
N LEU A 224 -3.32 -4.87 7.50
CA LEU A 224 -3.18 -3.64 6.71
C LEU A 224 -3.08 -2.38 7.59
N ALA A 225 -3.87 -2.30 8.65
CA ALA A 225 -3.81 -1.19 9.60
C ALA A 225 -2.44 -1.14 10.30
N VAL A 226 -1.91 -2.27 10.77
CA VAL A 226 -0.59 -2.38 11.42
C VAL A 226 0.55 -2.06 10.45
N MET A 227 0.47 -2.54 9.21
CA MET A 227 1.43 -2.23 8.15
C MET A 227 1.43 -0.72 7.87
N GLY A 228 0.25 -0.09 7.78
CA GLY A 228 0.12 1.36 7.64
C GLY A 228 0.68 2.13 8.83
N ALA A 229 0.37 1.68 10.06
CA ALA A 229 0.87 2.28 11.30
C ALA A 229 2.40 2.18 11.43
N THR A 230 3.02 1.13 10.88
CA THR A 230 4.48 1.02 10.78
C THR A 230 5.07 2.15 9.95
N LEU A 231 4.45 2.53 8.82
CA LEU A 231 4.88 3.69 8.03
C LEU A 231 4.55 5.02 8.74
N ALA A 232 3.47 5.06 9.52
CA ALA A 232 3.11 6.24 10.32
C ALA A 232 4.10 6.51 11.47
N ASP A 233 4.66 5.45 12.08
CA ASP A 233 5.61 5.51 13.21
C ASP A 233 7.08 5.47 12.73
N GLY A 234 7.37 6.11 11.59
CA GLY A 234 8.74 6.24 11.08
C GLY A 234 9.46 4.92 10.83
N GLY A 235 8.71 3.90 10.41
CA GLY A 235 9.23 2.59 10.01
C GLY A 235 9.31 1.57 11.15
N VAL A 236 8.81 1.89 12.34
CA VAL A 236 8.77 0.97 13.49
C VAL A 236 7.41 0.31 13.57
N ASN A 237 7.37 -1.03 13.57
CA ASN A 237 6.12 -1.74 13.73
C ASN A 237 5.57 -1.49 15.16
N PRO A 238 4.33 -1.03 15.32
CA PRO A 238 3.85 -0.57 16.62
C PRO A 238 3.61 -1.72 17.61
N LEU A 239 3.41 -2.95 17.13
CA LEU A 239 3.19 -4.13 17.96
C LEU A 239 4.50 -4.80 18.37
N THR A 240 5.40 -5.03 17.42
CA THR A 240 6.66 -5.75 17.67
C THR A 240 7.78 -4.82 18.11
N ARG A 241 7.61 -3.50 17.95
CA ARG A 241 8.62 -2.46 18.18
C ARG A 241 9.89 -2.63 17.35
N GLN A 242 9.82 -3.46 16.30
CA GLN A 242 10.93 -3.68 15.37
C GLN A 242 10.95 -2.60 14.30
N ARG A 243 12.12 -2.00 14.07
CA ARG A 243 12.35 -1.16 12.88
C ARG A 243 12.37 -2.03 11.62
N VAL A 244 11.49 -1.72 10.68
CA VAL A 244 11.35 -2.39 9.39
C VAL A 244 12.11 -1.65 8.29
N VAL A 245 12.03 -0.32 8.27
CA VAL A 245 12.75 0.58 7.35
C VAL A 245 13.19 1.85 8.09
N ASP A 246 14.08 2.63 7.50
CA ASP A 246 14.48 3.93 8.02
C ASP A 246 13.33 4.96 7.96
N VAL A 247 13.36 5.93 8.89
CA VAL A 247 12.35 7.00 8.96
C VAL A 247 12.30 7.84 7.69
N SER A 248 13.44 8.06 7.02
CA SER A 248 13.51 8.81 5.77
C SER A 248 12.76 8.09 4.64
N VAL A 249 12.79 6.76 4.61
CA VAL A 249 12.12 5.94 3.60
C VAL A 249 10.60 6.03 3.70
N CYS A 250 10.07 6.17 4.93
CA CYS A 250 8.64 6.37 5.14
C CYS A 250 8.13 7.61 4.40
N HIS A 251 8.86 8.73 4.44
CA HIS A 251 8.49 9.95 3.72
C HIS A 251 8.31 9.70 2.22
N TYR A 252 9.30 9.08 1.55
CA TYR A 252 9.23 8.82 0.11
C TYR A 252 8.13 7.80 -0.23
N THR A 253 7.94 6.79 0.61
CA THR A 253 6.88 5.80 0.44
C THR A 253 5.50 6.46 0.48
N LEU A 254 5.26 7.29 1.49
CA LEU A 254 4.01 8.01 1.67
C LEU A 254 3.78 9.04 0.57
N ALA A 255 4.83 9.71 0.08
CA ALA A 255 4.73 10.63 -1.04
C ALA A 255 4.24 9.92 -2.32
N VAL A 256 4.82 8.77 -2.66
CA VAL A 256 4.40 8.00 -3.85
C VAL A 256 3.01 7.38 -3.66
N MET A 257 2.65 6.99 -2.43
CA MET A 257 1.28 6.55 -2.12
C MET A 257 0.27 7.68 -2.33
N ALA A 258 0.59 8.90 -1.90
CA ALA A 258 -0.29 10.05 -2.08
C ALA A 258 -0.50 10.42 -3.56
N THR A 259 0.54 10.27 -4.40
CA THR A 259 0.44 10.66 -5.82
C THR A 259 -0.12 9.58 -6.74
N ALA A 260 0.01 8.29 -6.39
CA ALA A 260 -0.29 7.18 -7.31
C ALA A 260 -0.97 5.95 -6.67
N GLY A 261 -1.44 6.07 -5.44
CA GLY A 261 -1.90 4.95 -4.62
C GLY A 261 -3.24 4.32 -5.00
N LEU A 262 -4.19 5.10 -5.53
CA LEU A 262 -5.57 4.65 -5.81
C LEU A 262 -5.86 4.62 -7.31
N TYR A 263 -4.88 4.17 -8.09
CA TYR A 263 -4.99 4.04 -9.55
C TYR A 263 -5.35 5.38 -10.21
N GLU A 264 -6.28 5.40 -11.16
CA GLU A 264 -6.75 6.59 -11.87
C GLU A 264 -7.42 7.61 -10.94
N THR A 265 -7.94 7.19 -9.78
CA THR A 265 -8.66 8.05 -8.82
C THR A 265 -7.77 8.53 -7.66
N SER A 266 -6.44 8.46 -7.80
CA SER A 266 -5.51 8.92 -6.75
C SER A 266 -5.70 10.39 -6.38
N GLY A 267 -6.00 11.25 -7.36
CA GLY A 267 -6.30 12.67 -7.10
C GLY A 267 -7.60 12.86 -6.32
N ASP A 268 -8.68 12.18 -6.73
CA ASP A 268 -9.97 12.24 -6.05
C ASP A 268 -9.87 11.70 -4.62
N TRP A 269 -9.15 10.59 -4.41
CA TRP A 269 -8.87 10.04 -3.09
C TRP A 269 -8.15 11.07 -2.21
N LEU A 270 -7.08 11.68 -2.71
CA LEU A 270 -6.32 12.65 -1.92
C LEU A 270 -7.15 13.90 -1.60
N TYR A 271 -8.04 14.32 -2.51
CA TYR A 271 -8.95 15.44 -2.30
C TYR A 271 -10.05 15.15 -1.27
N ASP A 272 -10.66 13.96 -1.32
CA ASP A 272 -11.79 13.60 -0.47
C ASP A 272 -11.41 13.07 0.91
N ILE A 273 -10.25 12.41 1.01
CA ILE A 273 -9.81 11.63 2.18
C ILE A 273 -8.55 12.22 2.81
N GLY A 274 -7.68 12.87 2.03
CA GLY A 274 -6.51 13.57 2.56
C GLY A 274 -5.41 12.68 3.13
N LEU A 275 -5.38 11.39 2.75
CA LEU A 275 -4.41 10.42 3.25
C LEU A 275 -3.62 9.73 2.12
N PRO A 276 -2.31 9.48 2.27
CA PRO A 276 -1.60 8.48 1.50
C PRO A 276 -2.30 7.12 1.63
N GLY A 277 -2.67 6.51 0.50
CA GLY A 277 -3.41 5.25 0.50
C GLY A 277 -2.94 4.28 -0.58
N LYS A 278 -3.38 3.03 -0.49
CA LYS A 278 -3.24 2.03 -1.55
C LYS A 278 -4.40 1.05 -1.50
N SER A 279 -5.04 0.82 -2.64
CA SER A 279 -6.04 -0.24 -2.83
C SER A 279 -5.47 -1.49 -3.51
N GLY A 280 -6.16 -2.62 -3.31
CA GLY A 280 -5.94 -3.85 -4.05
C GLY A 280 -7.25 -4.39 -4.59
N VAL A 281 -7.19 -5.01 -5.77
CA VAL A 281 -8.37 -5.63 -6.43
C VAL A 281 -8.97 -6.81 -5.65
N GLY A 282 -8.40 -7.19 -4.50
CA GLY A 282 -9.03 -8.11 -3.56
C GLY A 282 -10.10 -7.44 -2.69
N GLY A 283 -10.18 -6.11 -2.65
CA GLY A 283 -11.08 -5.36 -1.76
C GLY A 283 -10.39 -4.76 -0.53
N GLY A 284 -9.07 -4.97 -0.40
CA GLY A 284 -8.27 -4.36 0.65
C GLY A 284 -7.90 -2.90 0.35
N ILE A 285 -7.96 -2.04 1.36
CA ILE A 285 -7.41 -0.68 1.31
C ILE A 285 -6.56 -0.46 2.56
N VAL A 286 -5.39 0.15 2.38
CA VAL A 286 -4.58 0.74 3.45
C VAL A 286 -4.52 2.25 3.26
N ALA A 287 -4.57 3.00 4.35
CA ALA A 287 -4.29 4.44 4.37
C ALA A 287 -3.45 4.79 5.60
N VAL A 288 -2.64 5.85 5.51
CA VAL A 288 -1.65 6.17 6.54
C VAL A 288 -1.74 7.63 6.93
N SER A 289 -1.84 7.90 8.23
CA SER A 289 -1.71 9.25 8.80
C SER A 289 -0.40 9.33 9.58
N PRO A 290 0.65 9.94 9.02
CA PRO A 290 1.96 10.11 9.65
C PRO A 290 1.82 10.59 11.10
N GLY A 291 2.53 9.96 12.04
CA GLY A 291 2.47 10.29 13.47
C GLY A 291 1.25 9.77 14.24
N LYS A 292 0.13 9.44 13.56
CA LYS A 292 -1.12 8.99 14.21
C LYS A 292 -1.35 7.49 14.11
N GLY A 293 -1.28 6.93 12.91
CA GLY A 293 -1.57 5.52 12.71
C GLY A 293 -1.90 5.12 11.27
N GLY A 294 -2.31 3.87 11.11
CA GLY A 294 -2.76 3.28 9.85
C GLY A 294 -4.23 2.86 9.90
N PHE A 295 -4.89 3.01 8.76
CA PHE A 295 -6.21 2.48 8.47
C PHE A 295 -6.07 1.25 7.58
N GLY A 296 -6.79 0.18 7.91
CA GLY A 296 -6.90 -1.03 7.12
C GLY A 296 -8.36 -1.45 7.01
N THR A 297 -8.79 -1.83 5.82
CA THR A 297 -10.14 -2.34 5.59
C THR A 297 -10.14 -3.45 4.55
N PHE A 298 -11.18 -4.27 4.60
CA PHE A 298 -11.50 -5.25 3.58
C PHE A 298 -13.00 -5.23 3.30
N ALA A 299 -13.36 -5.03 2.04
CA ALA A 299 -14.68 -5.32 1.51
C ALA A 299 -14.54 -5.64 0.01
N PRO A 300 -14.99 -6.81 -0.46
CA PRO A 300 -14.61 -7.34 -1.77
C PRO A 300 -15.25 -6.62 -2.96
N ARG A 301 -16.36 -5.91 -2.76
CA ARG A 301 -17.08 -5.23 -3.83
C ARG A 301 -16.38 -3.93 -4.23
N LEU A 302 -15.99 -3.86 -5.49
CA LEU A 302 -15.22 -2.79 -6.09
C LEU A 302 -16.08 -1.89 -6.96
N ASP A 303 -15.73 -0.61 -7.02
CA ASP A 303 -16.21 0.32 -8.04
C ASP A 303 -15.58 0.04 -9.42
N ALA A 304 -15.93 0.87 -10.40
CA ALA A 304 -15.40 0.75 -11.76
C ALA A 304 -13.88 1.00 -11.87
N ALA A 305 -13.26 1.67 -10.89
CA ALA A 305 -11.82 1.90 -10.82
C ALA A 305 -11.08 0.76 -10.09
N GLY A 306 -11.80 -0.23 -9.54
CA GLY A 306 -11.22 -1.37 -8.85
C GLY A 306 -10.89 -1.10 -7.37
N ASN A 307 -11.55 -0.11 -6.77
CA ASN A 307 -11.41 0.24 -5.35
C ASN A 307 -12.62 -0.23 -4.54
N SER A 308 -12.40 -0.70 -3.31
CA SER A 308 -13.49 -1.15 -2.44
C SER A 308 -14.48 -0.02 -2.14
N VAL A 309 -15.78 -0.21 -2.42
CA VAL A 309 -16.81 0.82 -2.22
C VAL A 309 -16.97 1.13 -0.72
N LYS A 310 -17.24 0.11 0.10
CA LYS A 310 -17.37 0.29 1.56
C LYS A 310 -16.07 0.80 2.18
N GLY A 311 -14.93 0.30 1.69
CA GLY A 311 -13.62 0.71 2.19
C GLY A 311 -13.32 2.20 1.98
N GLN A 312 -13.66 2.75 0.80
CA GLN A 312 -13.52 4.18 0.51
C GLN A 312 -14.43 5.04 1.40
N LEU A 313 -15.69 4.64 1.59
CA LEU A 313 -16.64 5.35 2.45
C LEU A 313 -16.18 5.38 3.92
N ALA A 314 -15.70 4.24 4.42
CA ALA A 314 -15.15 4.15 5.77
C ALA A 314 -13.89 5.00 5.94
N ALA A 315 -12.98 4.98 4.96
CA ALA A 315 -11.77 5.80 4.99
C ALA A 315 -12.10 7.30 5.03
N LYS A 316 -13.05 7.76 4.20
CA LYS A 316 -13.51 9.16 4.18
C LYS A 316 -14.09 9.58 5.53
N PHE A 317 -15.01 8.78 6.06
CA PHE A 317 -15.65 9.06 7.34
C PHE A 317 -14.62 9.12 8.48
N LEU A 318 -13.74 8.12 8.59
CA LEU A 318 -12.77 8.07 9.67
C LEU A 318 -11.70 9.14 9.53
N SER A 319 -11.24 9.45 8.32
CA SER A 319 -10.23 10.48 8.11
C SER A 319 -10.67 11.84 8.66
N GLN A 320 -11.91 12.22 8.34
CA GLN A 320 -12.50 13.50 8.72
C GLN A 320 -12.83 13.58 10.21
N ASN A 321 -13.29 12.48 10.83
CA ASN A 321 -13.76 12.48 12.22
C ASN A 321 -12.66 12.14 13.24
N LEU A 322 -11.58 11.47 12.83
CA LEU A 322 -10.41 11.20 13.69
C LEU A 322 -9.29 12.22 13.53
N GLY A 323 -9.49 13.23 12.68
CA GLY A 323 -8.48 14.23 12.34
C GLY A 323 -7.24 13.62 11.68
N MET A 324 -7.39 12.56 10.89
CA MET A 324 -6.24 11.91 10.23
C MET A 324 -5.77 12.66 8.98
N ASP A 325 -6.67 13.41 8.35
CA ASP A 325 -6.45 14.18 7.12
C ASP A 325 -5.23 15.09 7.22
N LEU A 326 -4.33 14.99 6.22
CA LEU A 326 -3.10 15.77 6.15
C LEU A 326 -3.29 17.25 5.80
N PHE A 327 -4.44 17.62 5.24
CA PHE A 327 -4.68 18.96 4.68
C PHE A 327 -5.68 19.78 5.51
N VAL A 328 -6.26 19.19 6.57
CA VAL A 328 -7.16 19.88 7.48
C VAL A 328 -6.36 20.54 8.61
N SER A 329 -6.58 21.84 8.82
CA SER A 329 -6.05 22.60 9.93
C SER A 329 -7.15 23.42 10.59
N ASN A 330 -7.14 23.52 11.92
CA ASN A 330 -7.99 24.45 12.65
C ASN A 330 -7.26 25.77 12.85
N ALA A 331 -8.01 26.88 12.83
CA ALA A 331 -7.47 28.17 13.26
C ALA A 331 -7.06 28.09 14.73
N GLU A 332 -5.92 28.67 15.08
CA GLU A 332 -5.56 28.87 16.49
C GLU A 332 -6.58 29.84 17.10
N THR A 333 -7.22 29.43 18.20
CA THR A 333 -8.14 30.24 19.01
C THR A 333 -7.55 30.52 20.37
#